data_AF-A0A533T8E4-F1
#
_entry.id   AF-A0A533T8E4-F1
#
_cell.length_a   1.000
_cell.length_b   1.000
_cell.length_c   1.000
_cell.angle_alpha   90.00
_cell.angle_beta   90.00
_cell.angle_gamma   90.00
#
_symmetry.space_group_name_H-M   'P 1'
#
loop_
_entity.id
_entity.type
_entity.pdbx_description
1 polymer ?
#
loop_
_entity_poly.entity_id
_entity_poly.type
_entity_poly.pdbx_seq_one_letter_code
_entity_poly.pdbx_strand_id
1 'polypeptide(L)'
;MSSRYLVKTTSTLIVLLALLSPAAPASAEPWKFGVMGDSQWTTADPAKANPYTVPVAIINQVNQEFIKAGVKFVIAVGDLSDDGNDISEVTRAKAAQPLIDAGIGFFPFRGNHETAGLNNGYGLSVFRSNYPQTRTGTFTETDHQHYQVGSGFSGPVSVSTELNGMSYSFDYGDPESRARFVIVDPWATPTKINKHTNGRAYGYSVNDQQAWISSRLDKKTRHTGHAFVFSHQPLMAESHQDTMFNGYTNSNPDWQNRFFASMQDNGAKFFISGHDHIHQRSIIASPDGKSHIEEIICASNSSKFYTPKPLDDPNWFGQKTRETSIAQERYTVGYYIYTVDGPCVTVDYYSDDHGNWKSDADYPDGAGRADTAVTPTFHFVKKESWSYSTNGREFLIPQAASYAKVSDRYKGTTARILDGTNNSTERDGTLDTKGGVGRKLTKTVDTGWHEKPAPVQLKNDTYLASNILYLTGMGDLGKEQTDVYTLSISYQADKVHPQHFKKGHVALATKEADGNWVNAVDINSGGTKTFVAGPWKKGYALGTYGVDQRTKTVWAVINHNGNFAAASFNK
;
A
#
# COMPACT_ATOMS: atom_id res chain seq x y z
N MET A 1 -7.91 97.52 0.14
CA MET A 1 -8.89 96.43 0.01
C MET A 1 -8.15 95.10 0.01
N SER A 2 -8.42 94.32 1.07
CA SER A 2 -8.18 92.89 1.34
C SER A 2 -7.00 92.14 0.68
N SER A 3 -6.01 91.81 1.53
CA SER A 3 -4.94 90.84 1.31
C SER A 3 -5.48 89.41 1.37
N ARG A 4 -5.20 88.57 0.36
CA ARG A 4 -5.55 87.15 0.35
C ARG A 4 -4.31 86.30 0.68
N TYR A 5 -4.34 85.67 1.84
CA TYR A 5 -3.40 84.65 2.29
C TYR A 5 -3.70 83.29 1.64
N LEU A 6 -2.63 82.63 1.23
CA LEU A 6 -2.58 81.24 0.76
C LEU A 6 -2.72 80.28 1.96
N VAL A 7 -3.69 79.37 1.94
CA VAL A 7 -3.74 78.23 2.87
C VAL A 7 -3.45 76.96 2.07
N LYS A 8 -2.35 76.28 2.42
CA LYS A 8 -2.02 74.94 1.95
C LYS A 8 -2.77 73.91 2.79
N THR A 9 -3.61 73.10 2.17
CA THR A 9 -4.20 71.90 2.78
C THR A 9 -3.27 70.71 2.54
N THR A 10 -2.72 70.15 3.62
CA THR A 10 -2.07 68.85 3.66
C THR A 10 -3.12 67.74 3.81
N SER A 11 -3.24 66.88 2.80
CA SER A 11 -4.02 65.64 2.87
C SER A 11 -3.12 64.50 3.37
N THR A 12 -3.46 63.94 4.53
CA THR A 12 -2.80 62.77 5.12
C THR A 12 -3.28 61.50 4.40
N LEU A 13 -2.38 60.79 3.72
CA LEU A 13 -2.64 59.48 3.11
C LEU A 13 -2.44 58.39 4.18
N ILE A 14 -3.52 57.77 4.65
CA ILE A 14 -3.45 56.58 5.51
C ILE A 14 -3.33 55.36 4.59
N VAL A 15 -2.15 54.75 4.54
CA VAL A 15 -1.93 53.46 3.88
C VAL A 15 -2.34 52.35 4.86
N LEU A 16 -3.49 51.72 4.60
CA LEU A 16 -3.86 50.46 5.25
C LEU A 16 -2.94 49.35 4.69
N LEU A 17 -1.93 48.93 5.45
CA LEU A 17 -1.27 47.65 5.20
C LEU A 17 -2.24 46.53 5.61
N ALA A 18 -2.98 45.99 4.66
CA ALA A 18 -3.63 44.69 4.83
C ALA A 18 -2.52 43.63 4.92
N LEU A 19 -2.26 43.14 6.13
CA LEU A 19 -1.48 41.93 6.36
C LEU A 19 -2.24 40.77 5.70
N LEU A 20 -1.88 40.47 4.45
CA LEU A 20 -2.25 39.22 3.78
C LEU A 20 -1.53 38.10 4.53
N SER A 21 -2.20 37.50 5.51
CA SER A 21 -1.77 36.21 6.05
C SER A 21 -1.69 35.23 4.87
N PRO A 22 -0.56 34.52 4.66
CA PRO A 22 -0.52 33.48 3.64
C PRO A 22 -1.63 32.49 3.96
N ALA A 23 -2.53 32.27 2.99
CA ALA A 23 -3.47 31.17 3.06
C ALA A 23 -2.66 29.90 3.33
N ALA A 24 -3.06 29.12 4.34
CA ALA A 24 -2.48 27.81 4.54
C ALA A 24 -2.58 27.05 3.21
N PRO A 25 -1.50 26.41 2.72
CA PRO A 25 -1.59 25.61 1.51
C PRO A 25 -2.74 24.62 1.68
N ALA A 26 -3.64 24.57 0.70
CA ALA A 26 -4.62 23.51 0.65
C ALA A 26 -3.84 22.19 0.61
N SER A 27 -4.15 21.28 1.52
CA SER A 27 -3.57 19.93 1.53
C SER A 27 -3.70 19.34 0.13
N ALA A 28 -2.61 18.75 -0.40
CA ALA A 28 -2.66 18.08 -1.70
C ALA A 28 -3.81 17.05 -1.74
N GLU A 29 -4.54 17.02 -2.86
CA GLU A 29 -5.65 16.07 -3.05
C GLU A 29 -5.11 14.63 -3.03
N PRO A 30 -5.79 13.69 -2.35
CA PRO A 30 -5.43 12.28 -2.38
C PRO A 30 -5.43 11.73 -3.80
N TRP A 31 -4.46 10.88 -4.11
CA TRP A 31 -4.38 10.20 -5.41
C TRP A 31 -4.14 8.70 -5.24
N LYS A 32 -4.44 7.94 -6.29
CA LYS A 32 -4.42 6.48 -6.26
C LYS A 32 -3.52 5.87 -7.33
N PHE A 33 -2.90 4.73 -7.03
CA PHE A 33 -2.28 3.87 -8.03
C PHE A 33 -2.67 2.41 -7.82
N GLY A 34 -2.74 1.64 -8.91
CA GLY A 34 -3.05 0.22 -8.91
C GLY A 34 -1.80 -0.65 -8.91
N VAL A 35 -1.89 -1.85 -8.34
CA VAL A 35 -0.88 -2.89 -8.49
C VAL A 35 -1.54 -4.22 -8.85
N MET A 36 -0.97 -4.89 -9.85
CA MET A 36 -1.34 -6.22 -10.34
C MET A 36 -0.06 -7.02 -10.62
N GLY A 37 -0.13 -8.34 -10.74
CA GLY A 37 1.08 -9.15 -10.95
C GLY A 37 0.79 -10.54 -11.48
N ASP A 38 1.86 -11.21 -11.92
CA ASP A 38 1.87 -12.63 -12.26
C ASP A 38 0.74 -12.97 -13.22
N SER A 39 0.83 -12.45 -14.45
CA SER A 39 -0.17 -12.62 -15.50
C SER A 39 0.26 -13.70 -16.49
N GLN A 40 0.41 -14.94 -16.02
CA GLN A 40 0.63 -16.10 -16.87
C GLN A 40 -0.67 -16.86 -17.20
N TRP A 41 -0.76 -17.44 -18.38
CA TRP A 41 -1.79 -18.43 -18.72
C TRP A 41 -1.11 -19.75 -19.06
N THR A 42 -1.30 -20.74 -18.20
CA THR A 42 -0.54 -22.00 -18.18
C THR A 42 -1.38 -23.24 -18.51
N THR A 43 -2.64 -23.03 -18.88
CA THR A 43 -3.60 -24.10 -19.13
C THR A 43 -4.18 -24.03 -20.55
N ALA A 44 -5.06 -24.96 -20.89
CA ALA A 44 -5.79 -24.93 -22.14
C ALA A 44 -6.55 -23.60 -22.29
N ASP A 45 -6.81 -23.18 -23.53
CA ASP A 45 -7.62 -21.98 -23.79
C ASP A 45 -8.72 -22.31 -24.80
N PRO A 46 -9.73 -23.12 -24.41
CA PRO A 46 -10.82 -23.50 -25.31
C PRO A 46 -11.62 -22.28 -25.80
N ALA A 47 -11.67 -21.20 -25.00
CA ALA A 47 -12.33 -19.95 -25.35
C ALA A 47 -11.50 -19.05 -26.28
N LYS A 48 -10.20 -19.34 -26.46
CA LYS A 48 -9.24 -18.52 -27.21
C LYS A 48 -9.14 -17.08 -26.69
N ALA A 49 -9.41 -16.89 -25.41
CA ALA A 49 -9.49 -15.58 -24.77
C ALA A 49 -8.17 -15.17 -24.09
N ASN A 50 -7.21 -16.09 -24.01
CA ASN A 50 -5.94 -15.96 -23.31
C ASN A 50 -4.77 -16.35 -24.24
N PRO A 51 -4.58 -15.65 -25.37
CA PRO A 51 -3.62 -16.03 -26.40
C PRO A 51 -2.18 -15.86 -25.93
N TYR A 52 -1.27 -16.67 -26.50
CA TYR A 52 0.18 -16.57 -26.28
C TYR A 52 0.58 -16.59 -24.81
N THR A 53 -0.08 -17.43 -24.00
CA THR A 53 0.17 -17.55 -22.55
C THR A 53 -0.12 -16.27 -21.75
N VAL A 54 -0.86 -15.32 -22.31
CA VAL A 54 -1.28 -14.10 -21.62
C VAL A 54 -2.75 -14.21 -21.22
N PRO A 55 -3.11 -14.03 -19.94
CA PRO A 55 -4.47 -14.16 -19.43
C PRO A 55 -5.29 -12.89 -19.72
N VAL A 56 -5.47 -12.54 -20.99
CA VAL A 56 -6.14 -11.29 -21.42
C VAL A 56 -7.56 -11.18 -20.87
N ALA A 57 -8.31 -12.28 -20.75
CA ALA A 57 -9.65 -12.27 -20.18
C ALA A 57 -9.67 -11.91 -18.67
N ILE A 58 -8.63 -12.29 -17.92
CA ILE A 58 -8.47 -11.90 -16.51
C ILE A 58 -8.06 -10.42 -16.44
N ILE A 59 -7.04 -10.03 -17.22
CA ILE A 59 -6.50 -8.67 -17.25
C ILE A 59 -7.60 -7.65 -17.57
N ASN A 60 -8.49 -7.95 -18.53
CA ASN A 60 -9.58 -7.05 -18.90
C ASN A 60 -10.55 -6.76 -17.73
N GLN A 61 -10.85 -7.77 -16.90
CA GLN A 61 -11.71 -7.57 -15.73
C GLN A 61 -11.02 -6.74 -14.64
N VAL A 62 -9.74 -7.00 -14.39
CA VAL A 62 -8.94 -6.22 -13.41
C VAL A 62 -8.73 -4.78 -13.87
N ASN A 63 -8.49 -4.55 -15.16
CA ASN A 63 -8.36 -3.21 -15.73
C ASN A 63 -9.63 -2.36 -15.52
N GLN A 64 -10.82 -2.96 -15.61
CA GLN A 64 -12.08 -2.26 -15.36
C GLN A 64 -12.16 -1.74 -13.92
N GLU A 65 -11.68 -2.51 -12.95
CA GLU A 65 -11.65 -2.08 -11.56
C GLU A 65 -10.67 -0.92 -11.33
N PHE A 66 -9.51 -0.92 -11.99
CA PHE A 66 -8.59 0.21 -11.93
C PHE A 66 -9.17 1.49 -12.56
N ILE A 67 -9.85 1.37 -13.70
CA ILE A 67 -10.54 2.49 -14.36
C ILE A 67 -11.63 3.04 -13.45
N LYS A 68 -12.47 2.17 -12.89
CA LYS A 68 -13.54 2.54 -11.96
C LYS A 68 -13.00 3.21 -10.69
N ALA A 69 -11.85 2.76 -10.19
CA ALA A 69 -11.19 3.34 -9.03
C ALA A 69 -10.55 4.71 -9.30
N GLY A 70 -10.38 5.10 -10.57
CA GLY A 70 -9.77 6.35 -10.98
C GLY A 70 -8.28 6.42 -10.61
N VAL A 71 -7.58 5.29 -10.68
CA VAL A 71 -6.13 5.26 -10.42
C VAL A 71 -5.38 6.06 -11.49
N LYS A 72 -4.23 6.63 -11.11
CA LYS A 72 -3.41 7.47 -11.99
C LYS A 72 -2.46 6.65 -12.86
N PHE A 73 -2.05 5.50 -12.33
CA PHE A 73 -1.29 4.50 -13.06
C PHE A 73 -1.41 3.14 -12.36
N VAL A 74 -1.00 2.10 -13.07
CA VAL A 74 -0.90 0.73 -12.61
C VAL A 74 0.54 0.25 -12.73
N ILE A 75 1.06 -0.41 -11.70
CA ILE A 75 2.33 -1.15 -11.76
C ILE A 75 2.02 -2.65 -11.90
N ALA A 76 2.61 -3.30 -12.91
CA ALA A 76 2.52 -4.74 -13.09
C ALA A 76 3.81 -5.42 -12.63
N VAL A 77 3.73 -6.27 -11.59
CA VAL A 77 4.91 -6.75 -10.85
C VAL A 77 5.66 -7.94 -11.47
N GLY A 78 5.84 -7.92 -12.79
CA GLY A 78 6.57 -8.96 -13.54
C GLY A 78 5.76 -10.23 -13.79
N ASP A 79 6.39 -11.14 -14.54
CA ASP A 79 5.77 -12.32 -15.13
C ASP A 79 4.51 -11.95 -15.91
N LEU A 80 4.75 -11.16 -16.95
CA LEU A 80 3.79 -10.58 -17.86
C LEU A 80 3.16 -11.61 -18.80
N SER A 81 3.84 -12.73 -19.01
CA SER A 81 3.44 -13.92 -19.76
C SER A 81 4.09 -15.18 -19.20
N ASP A 82 3.72 -16.38 -19.67
CA ASP A 82 4.36 -17.64 -19.20
C ASP A 82 5.65 -17.99 -19.97
N ASP A 83 5.89 -17.43 -21.15
CA ASP A 83 7.00 -17.87 -22.00
C ASP A 83 8.04 -16.80 -22.29
N GLY A 84 7.76 -15.53 -21.99
CA GLY A 84 8.65 -14.40 -22.28
C GLY A 84 8.95 -14.21 -23.78
N ASN A 85 8.13 -14.80 -24.65
CA ASN A 85 8.28 -14.64 -26.09
C ASN A 85 7.84 -13.25 -26.54
N ASP A 86 8.45 -12.74 -27.60
CA ASP A 86 8.18 -11.38 -28.09
C ASP A 86 6.69 -11.14 -28.41
N ILE A 87 6.00 -12.16 -28.95
CA ILE A 87 4.57 -12.06 -29.27
C ILE A 87 3.70 -11.99 -28.01
N SER A 88 4.11 -12.64 -26.94
CA SER A 88 3.43 -12.64 -25.64
C SER A 88 3.58 -11.27 -24.98
N GLU A 89 4.78 -10.69 -25.03
CA GLU A 89 5.03 -9.32 -24.56
C GLU A 89 4.21 -8.27 -25.35
N VAL A 90 4.14 -8.40 -26.68
CA VAL A 90 3.28 -7.54 -27.51
C VAL A 90 1.81 -7.70 -27.14
N THR A 91 1.36 -8.93 -26.91
CA THR A 91 -0.01 -9.24 -26.48
C THR A 91 -0.32 -8.59 -25.13
N ARG A 92 0.59 -8.70 -24.16
CA ARG A 92 0.42 -8.10 -22.83
C ARG A 92 0.41 -6.58 -22.87
N ALA A 93 1.27 -5.97 -23.70
CA ALA A 93 1.28 -4.52 -23.90
C ALA A 93 -0.05 -4.02 -24.48
N LYS A 94 -0.60 -4.72 -25.49
CA LYS A 94 -1.93 -4.41 -26.05
C LYS A 94 -3.04 -4.55 -25.02
N ALA A 95 -2.97 -5.54 -24.13
CA ALA A 95 -3.94 -5.71 -23.06
C ALA A 95 -3.94 -4.56 -22.04
N ALA A 96 -2.90 -3.71 -22.01
CA ALA A 96 -2.88 -2.49 -21.19
C ALA A 96 -3.51 -1.27 -21.89
N GLN A 97 -3.79 -1.34 -23.21
CA GLN A 97 -4.31 -0.20 -23.97
C GLN A 97 -5.61 0.38 -23.40
N PRO A 98 -6.59 -0.40 -22.88
CA PRO A 98 -7.78 0.17 -22.25
C PRO A 98 -7.48 1.07 -21.03
N LEU A 99 -6.41 0.81 -20.28
CA LEU A 99 -5.95 1.72 -19.22
C LEU A 99 -5.39 3.00 -19.83
N ILE A 100 -4.57 2.86 -20.87
CA ILE A 100 -3.90 3.98 -21.54
C ILE A 100 -4.91 4.93 -22.17
N ASP A 101 -5.90 4.39 -22.87
CA ASP A 101 -7.01 5.15 -23.48
C ASP A 101 -7.92 5.81 -22.42
N ALA A 102 -7.87 5.36 -21.17
CA ALA A 102 -8.54 6.00 -20.04
C ALA A 102 -7.65 7.06 -19.34
N GLY A 103 -6.48 7.39 -19.90
CA GLY A 103 -5.52 8.32 -19.32
C GLY A 103 -4.73 7.76 -18.12
N ILE A 104 -4.73 6.44 -17.93
CA ILE A 104 -4.08 5.75 -16.81
C ILE A 104 -2.73 5.21 -17.28
N GLY A 105 -1.65 5.57 -16.59
CA GLY A 105 -0.31 5.05 -16.91
C GLY A 105 -0.18 3.54 -16.64
N PHE A 106 0.67 2.85 -17.39
CA PHE A 106 0.99 1.43 -17.18
C PHE A 106 2.50 1.22 -17.10
N PHE A 107 3.00 0.78 -15.94
CA PHE A 107 4.42 0.62 -15.64
C PHE A 107 4.75 -0.83 -15.27
N PRO A 108 5.17 -1.66 -16.23
CA PRO A 108 5.58 -3.03 -15.94
C PRO A 108 7.08 -3.12 -15.65
N PHE A 109 7.52 -4.27 -15.15
CA PHE A 109 8.92 -4.69 -15.15
C PHE A 109 9.02 -6.19 -15.38
N ARG A 110 10.25 -6.71 -15.60
CA ARG A 110 10.47 -8.13 -15.90
C ARG A 110 10.43 -9.00 -14.64
N GLY A 111 9.81 -10.15 -14.76
CA GLY A 111 9.96 -11.32 -13.89
C GLY A 111 10.87 -12.38 -14.51
N ASN A 112 10.89 -13.58 -13.91
CA ASN A 112 11.71 -14.67 -14.45
C ASN A 112 11.21 -15.14 -15.82
N HIS A 113 9.90 -15.09 -16.09
CA HIS A 113 9.34 -15.59 -17.35
C HIS A 113 9.76 -14.71 -18.54
N GLU A 114 9.79 -13.38 -18.40
CA GLU A 114 10.32 -12.46 -19.43
C GLU A 114 11.78 -12.75 -19.82
N THR A 115 12.52 -13.46 -18.97
CA THR A 115 13.94 -13.80 -19.19
C THR A 115 14.17 -15.26 -19.60
N ALA A 116 13.10 -16.05 -19.72
CA ALA A 116 13.19 -17.45 -20.15
C ALA A 116 13.57 -17.60 -21.63
N GLY A 117 13.21 -16.61 -22.47
CA GLY A 117 13.55 -16.55 -23.90
C GLY A 117 15.04 -16.29 -24.16
N LEU A 118 15.92 -17.29 -23.99
CA LEU A 118 17.37 -17.08 -24.18
C LEU A 118 17.76 -16.53 -25.57
N ASN A 119 16.94 -16.80 -26.59
CA ASN A 119 17.19 -16.39 -27.97
C ASN A 119 16.72 -14.96 -28.31
N ASN A 120 15.90 -14.30 -27.47
CA ASN A 120 15.45 -12.91 -27.70
C ASN A 120 16.26 -11.87 -26.92
N GLY A 121 17.42 -12.27 -26.37
CA GLY A 121 18.25 -11.40 -25.55
C GLY A 121 17.61 -11.05 -24.21
N TYR A 122 16.96 -12.04 -23.57
CA TYR A 122 16.30 -11.89 -22.27
C TYR A 122 15.18 -10.84 -22.24
N GLY A 123 14.49 -10.69 -23.37
CA GLY A 123 13.36 -9.78 -23.52
C GLY A 123 13.70 -8.29 -23.60
N LEU A 124 14.96 -7.87 -23.50
CA LEU A 124 15.33 -6.44 -23.37
C LEU A 124 14.81 -5.57 -24.52
N SER A 125 14.99 -6.04 -25.75
CA SER A 125 14.62 -5.27 -26.95
C SER A 125 13.11 -5.12 -27.07
N VAL A 126 12.38 -6.24 -26.96
CA VAL A 126 10.92 -6.24 -27.06
C VAL A 126 10.29 -5.45 -25.91
N PHE A 127 10.80 -5.59 -24.68
CA PHE A 127 10.30 -4.86 -23.52
C PHE A 127 10.47 -3.35 -23.69
N ARG A 128 11.65 -2.88 -24.13
CA ARG A 128 11.88 -1.44 -24.39
C ARG A 128 11.01 -0.86 -25.49
N SER A 129 10.70 -1.67 -26.49
CA SER A 129 9.87 -1.27 -27.62
C SER A 129 8.40 -1.15 -27.22
N ASN A 130 7.90 -2.10 -26.43
CA ASN A 130 6.51 -2.13 -26.00
C ASN A 130 6.23 -1.25 -24.78
N TYR A 131 7.25 -0.96 -23.97
CA TYR A 131 7.13 -0.16 -22.75
C TYR A 131 8.08 1.04 -22.72
N PRO A 132 8.08 1.92 -23.74
CA PRO A 132 8.97 3.08 -23.77
C PRO A 132 8.76 4.04 -22.60
N GLN A 133 7.56 4.07 -22.01
CA GLN A 133 7.19 4.88 -20.86
C GLN A 133 8.05 4.63 -19.62
N THR A 134 8.70 3.47 -19.46
CA THR A 134 9.56 3.21 -18.30
C THR A 134 10.79 4.12 -18.26
N ARG A 135 11.05 4.83 -19.37
CA ARG A 135 12.16 5.78 -19.53
C ARG A 135 11.70 7.24 -19.52
N THR A 136 10.45 7.52 -19.88
CA THR A 136 9.98 8.88 -20.17
C THR A 136 8.69 9.26 -19.44
N GLY A 137 7.90 8.28 -19.00
CA GLY A 137 6.54 8.46 -18.52
C GLY A 137 5.54 8.82 -19.61
N THR A 138 5.93 8.81 -20.89
CA THR A 138 5.06 9.22 -22.01
C THR A 138 4.26 8.03 -22.53
N PHE A 139 2.96 8.23 -22.65
CA PHE A 139 2.00 7.27 -23.19
C PHE A 139 1.40 7.78 -24.50
N THR A 140 0.90 6.85 -25.31
CA THR A 140 0.22 7.16 -26.58
C THR A 140 -1.12 6.42 -26.59
N GLU A 141 -2.20 7.18 -26.71
CA GLU A 141 -3.56 6.68 -26.82
C GLU A 141 -3.81 6.09 -28.22
N THR A 142 -4.87 5.29 -28.36
CA THR A 142 -5.26 4.69 -29.64
C THR A 142 -5.55 5.75 -30.73
N ASP A 143 -6.02 6.93 -30.34
CA ASP A 143 -6.28 8.07 -31.23
C ASP A 143 -5.04 8.95 -31.51
N HIS A 144 -3.86 8.48 -31.06
CA HIS A 144 -2.56 9.15 -31.17
C HIS A 144 -2.40 10.41 -30.33
N GLN A 145 -3.25 10.65 -29.33
CA GLN A 145 -2.94 11.63 -28.29
C GLN A 145 -1.83 11.14 -27.37
N HIS A 146 -1.10 12.10 -26.79
CA HIS A 146 0.01 11.83 -25.88
C HIS A 146 -0.24 12.48 -24.52
N TYR A 147 0.06 11.74 -23.46
CA TYR A 147 0.08 12.26 -22.09
C TYR A 147 1.30 11.75 -21.34
N GLN A 148 1.64 12.41 -20.24
CA GLN A 148 2.76 12.03 -19.39
C GLN A 148 2.28 11.70 -17.99
N VAL A 149 2.77 10.60 -17.44
CA VAL A 149 2.57 10.20 -16.05
C VAL A 149 3.91 10.15 -15.35
N GLY A 150 3.99 10.85 -14.23
CA GLY A 150 5.18 10.93 -13.41
C GLY A 150 6.26 11.84 -13.98
N SER A 151 7.34 11.97 -13.23
CA SER A 151 8.49 12.82 -13.56
C SER A 151 9.76 12.26 -12.92
N GLY A 152 10.92 12.88 -13.17
CA GLY A 152 12.16 12.49 -12.49
C GLY A 152 12.67 11.08 -12.85
N PHE A 153 12.35 10.61 -14.07
CA PHE A 153 12.75 9.28 -14.54
C PHE A 153 14.28 9.10 -14.47
N SER A 154 14.71 7.99 -13.90
CA SER A 154 16.12 7.64 -13.74
C SER A 154 16.28 6.13 -13.77
N GLY A 155 17.41 5.64 -14.29
CA GLY A 155 17.83 4.24 -14.17
C GLY A 155 19.33 4.16 -13.90
N PRO A 156 19.86 3.00 -13.48
CA PRO A 156 21.28 2.80 -13.19
C PRO A 156 22.13 2.66 -14.46
N VAL A 157 21.98 3.59 -15.41
CA VAL A 157 22.65 3.55 -16.72
C VAL A 157 24.17 3.72 -16.63
N SER A 158 24.67 4.26 -15.52
CA SER A 158 26.10 4.30 -15.20
C SER A 158 26.67 2.93 -14.81
N VAL A 159 25.82 2.00 -14.36
CA VAL A 159 26.19 0.59 -14.16
C VAL A 159 26.19 -0.12 -15.52
N SER A 160 25.12 0.04 -16.29
CA SER A 160 25.03 -0.44 -17.68
C SER A 160 23.86 0.20 -18.42
N THR A 161 24.06 0.51 -19.70
CA THR A 161 22.98 0.96 -20.59
C THR A 161 21.92 -0.13 -20.82
N GLU A 162 22.25 -1.40 -20.56
CA GLU A 162 21.29 -2.51 -20.61
C GLU A 162 20.21 -2.42 -19.52
N LEU A 163 20.42 -1.63 -18.45
CA LEU A 163 19.41 -1.40 -17.42
C LEU A 163 18.45 -0.26 -17.75
N ASN A 164 18.68 0.49 -18.85
CA ASN A 164 17.81 1.59 -19.25
C ASN A 164 16.38 1.11 -19.54
N GLY A 165 15.43 1.55 -18.70
CA GLY A 165 14.02 1.16 -18.76
C GLY A 165 13.71 -0.22 -18.18
N MET A 166 14.71 -0.93 -17.64
CA MET A 166 14.54 -2.23 -16.96
C MET A 166 14.48 -2.03 -15.44
N SER A 167 15.55 -1.47 -14.87
CA SER A 167 15.53 -0.87 -13.54
C SER A 167 15.33 0.62 -13.69
N TYR A 168 14.30 1.16 -13.04
CA TYR A 168 13.94 2.56 -13.21
C TYR A 168 13.27 3.12 -11.95
N SER A 169 13.27 4.43 -11.85
CA SER A 169 12.56 5.15 -10.80
C SER A 169 11.86 6.36 -11.38
N PHE A 170 10.73 6.75 -10.80
CA PHE A 170 10.03 7.99 -11.14
C PHE A 170 9.30 8.53 -9.90
N ASP A 171 8.91 9.79 -9.96
CA ASP A 171 8.14 10.47 -8.93
C ASP A 171 6.73 10.77 -9.45
N TYR A 172 5.73 10.64 -8.59
CA TYR A 172 4.35 11.02 -8.88
C TYR A 172 3.73 11.75 -7.67
N GLY A 173 2.81 12.68 -7.95
CA GLY A 173 2.07 13.43 -6.94
C GLY A 173 2.60 14.85 -6.70
N ASP A 174 1.74 15.65 -6.08
CA ASP A 174 2.04 17.00 -5.65
C ASP A 174 3.04 17.00 -4.49
N PRO A 175 3.80 18.08 -4.26
CA PRO A 175 4.91 18.08 -3.29
C PRO A 175 4.61 17.48 -1.91
N GLU A 176 3.41 17.68 -1.37
CA GLU A 176 2.99 17.17 -0.04
C GLU A 176 2.58 15.69 -0.03
N SER A 177 2.17 15.15 -1.17
CA SER A 177 1.78 13.74 -1.36
C SER A 177 2.70 13.02 -2.36
N ARG A 178 3.85 13.61 -2.68
CA ARG A 178 4.76 13.09 -3.70
C ARG A 178 5.42 11.82 -3.21
N ALA A 179 5.36 10.79 -4.05
CA ALA A 179 5.97 9.50 -3.81
C ALA A 179 7.02 9.20 -4.89
N ARG A 180 8.08 8.50 -4.49
CA ARG A 180 9.06 7.91 -5.40
C ARG A 180 8.81 6.42 -5.57
N PHE A 181 8.90 5.95 -6.79
CA PHE A 181 8.81 4.54 -7.16
C PHE A 181 10.19 4.08 -7.58
N VAL A 182 10.72 3.00 -7.02
CA VAL A 182 12.01 2.42 -7.38
C VAL A 182 11.78 0.96 -7.78
N ILE A 183 11.98 0.67 -9.06
CA ILE A 183 11.80 -0.64 -9.65
C ILE A 183 13.18 -1.24 -9.93
N VAL A 184 13.44 -2.42 -9.38
CA VAL A 184 14.72 -3.12 -9.46
C VAL A 184 14.56 -4.39 -10.29
N ASP A 185 15.40 -4.51 -11.30
CA ASP A 185 15.46 -5.66 -12.20
C ASP A 185 16.84 -6.32 -12.08
N PRO A 186 16.95 -7.47 -11.39
CA PRO A 186 18.20 -8.20 -11.22
C PRO A 186 18.43 -9.27 -12.30
N TRP A 187 17.58 -9.36 -13.32
CA TRP A 187 17.58 -10.48 -14.24
C TRP A 187 18.69 -10.42 -15.28
N ALA A 188 18.98 -11.56 -15.88
CA ALA A 188 20.00 -11.69 -16.93
C ALA A 188 19.79 -10.68 -18.07
N THR A 189 20.93 -10.30 -18.64
CA THR A 189 21.06 -9.38 -19.77
C THR A 189 22.07 -9.98 -20.74
N PRO A 190 22.06 -9.60 -22.03
CA PRO A 190 23.02 -10.12 -23.01
C PRO A 190 24.49 -10.00 -22.58
N THR A 191 24.87 -8.92 -21.87
CA THR A 191 26.27 -8.74 -21.44
C THR A 191 26.58 -9.22 -20.02
N LYS A 192 25.57 -9.55 -19.20
CA LYS A 192 25.77 -10.07 -17.84
C LYS A 192 24.80 -11.21 -17.54
N ILE A 193 25.38 -12.41 -17.41
CA ILE A 193 24.67 -13.67 -17.16
C ILE A 193 25.37 -14.42 -16.04
N ASN A 194 24.71 -14.50 -14.88
CA ASN A 194 25.14 -15.24 -13.70
C ASN A 194 24.16 -16.41 -13.49
N LYS A 195 24.51 -17.59 -14.00
CA LYS A 195 23.70 -18.80 -13.79
C LYS A 195 23.86 -19.29 -12.36
N HIS A 196 22.74 -19.57 -11.71
CA HIS A 196 22.72 -20.11 -10.36
C HIS A 196 22.14 -21.54 -10.37
N THR A 197 22.46 -22.35 -9.36
CA THR A 197 22.03 -23.76 -9.26
C THR A 197 20.52 -23.92 -9.03
N ASN A 198 19.80 -22.83 -8.75
CA ASN A 198 18.34 -22.79 -8.67
C ASN A 198 17.66 -22.77 -10.06
N GLY A 199 18.44 -22.85 -11.14
CA GLY A 199 17.94 -22.83 -12.52
C GLY A 199 17.67 -21.43 -13.07
N ARG A 200 17.88 -20.36 -12.29
CA ARG A 200 17.72 -18.97 -12.73
C ARG A 200 19.01 -18.41 -13.32
N ALA A 201 18.85 -17.47 -14.25
CA ALA A 201 19.92 -16.65 -14.79
C ALA A 201 19.73 -15.20 -14.32
N TYR A 202 20.69 -14.70 -13.56
CA TYR A 202 20.70 -13.34 -13.05
C TYR A 202 21.62 -12.44 -13.88
N GLY A 203 21.44 -11.13 -13.77
CA GLY A 203 22.26 -10.14 -14.47
C GLY A 203 22.97 -9.22 -13.48
N TYR A 204 22.74 -7.92 -13.63
CA TYR A 204 23.24 -6.92 -12.71
C TYR A 204 22.50 -7.03 -11.38
N SER A 205 23.20 -7.57 -10.39
CA SER A 205 22.67 -7.81 -9.04
C SER A 205 22.16 -6.53 -8.39
N VAL A 206 21.31 -6.69 -7.37
CA VAL A 206 20.95 -5.61 -6.45
C VAL A 206 22.19 -4.90 -5.90
N ASN A 207 23.28 -5.64 -5.64
CA ASN A 207 24.52 -5.06 -5.17
C ASN A 207 25.21 -4.16 -6.20
N ASP A 208 25.23 -4.57 -7.48
CA ASP A 208 25.76 -3.71 -8.55
C ASP A 208 24.96 -2.40 -8.65
N GLN A 209 23.66 -2.48 -8.41
CA GLN A 209 22.72 -1.37 -8.49
C GLN A 209 22.59 -0.57 -7.19
N GLN A 210 23.20 -1.02 -6.09
CA GLN A 210 22.94 -0.54 -4.73
C GLN A 210 23.19 0.97 -4.59
N ALA A 211 24.26 1.49 -5.19
CA ALA A 211 24.56 2.92 -5.13
C ALA A 211 23.46 3.78 -5.78
N TRP A 212 22.91 3.34 -6.91
CA TRP A 212 21.79 4.00 -7.57
C TRP A 212 20.52 3.88 -6.71
N ILE A 213 20.18 2.68 -6.23
CA ILE A 213 19.04 2.43 -5.34
C ILE A 213 19.08 3.37 -4.12
N SER A 214 20.20 3.39 -3.39
CA SER A 214 20.37 4.25 -2.22
C SER A 214 20.26 5.73 -2.57
N SER A 215 20.77 6.18 -3.73
CA SER A 215 20.61 7.56 -4.18
C SER A 215 19.16 7.94 -4.48
N ARG A 216 18.35 6.98 -4.95
CA ARG A 216 16.93 7.19 -5.22
C ARG A 216 16.15 7.25 -3.91
N LEU A 217 16.53 6.41 -2.94
CA LEU A 217 15.86 6.32 -1.65
C LEU A 217 16.27 7.40 -0.66
N ASP A 218 17.44 8.03 -0.79
CA ASP A 218 17.95 9.00 0.19
C ASP A 218 16.91 10.07 0.55
N LYS A 219 16.35 9.97 1.76
CA LYS A 219 15.27 10.84 2.24
C LYS A 219 15.69 12.31 2.32
N LYS A 220 17.00 12.60 2.34
CA LYS A 220 17.54 13.97 2.36
C LYS A 220 17.54 14.61 0.98
N THR A 221 17.63 13.81 -0.09
CA THR A 221 17.79 14.30 -1.46
C THR A 221 16.66 13.89 -2.40
N ARG A 222 15.78 12.97 -2.00
CA ARG A 222 14.71 12.48 -2.89
C ARG A 222 13.59 13.49 -3.11
N HIS A 223 13.39 14.42 -2.18
CA HIS A 223 12.32 15.44 -2.24
C HIS A 223 10.90 14.86 -2.36
N THR A 224 10.71 13.63 -1.91
CA THR A 224 9.41 12.92 -1.84
C THR A 224 9.15 12.50 -0.39
N GLY A 225 7.89 12.57 0.05
CA GLY A 225 7.49 12.09 1.37
C GLY A 225 7.59 10.56 1.45
N HIS A 226 7.07 9.90 0.41
CA HIS A 226 6.97 8.45 0.33
C HIS A 226 7.98 7.84 -0.64
N ALA A 227 8.28 6.57 -0.43
CA ALA A 227 9.02 5.74 -1.38
C ALA A 227 8.48 4.31 -1.37
N PHE A 228 8.24 3.76 -2.57
CA PHE A 228 7.82 2.38 -2.81
C PHE A 228 8.90 1.66 -3.61
N VAL A 229 9.26 0.44 -3.19
CA VAL A 229 10.29 -0.35 -3.86
C VAL A 229 9.67 -1.62 -4.42
N PHE A 230 9.99 -1.93 -5.67
CA PHE A 230 9.46 -3.08 -6.38
C PHE A 230 10.59 -3.92 -6.96
N SER A 231 10.39 -5.23 -6.95
CA SER A 231 11.13 -6.21 -7.74
C SER A 231 10.26 -7.45 -7.85
N HIS A 232 10.45 -8.25 -8.90
CA HIS A 232 9.56 -9.38 -9.14
C HIS A 232 9.70 -10.46 -8.07
N GLN A 233 10.94 -10.85 -7.75
CA GLN A 233 11.20 -11.82 -6.68
C GLN A 233 11.06 -11.16 -5.31
N PRO A 234 10.39 -11.84 -4.35
CA PRO A 234 10.32 -11.39 -2.96
C PRO A 234 11.68 -11.44 -2.24
N LEU A 235 11.75 -10.72 -1.13
CA LEU A 235 12.77 -10.82 -0.07
C LEU A 235 12.69 -12.18 0.63
N MET A 236 11.47 -12.66 0.92
CA MET A 236 11.19 -14.00 1.42
C MET A 236 9.94 -14.57 0.75
N ALA A 237 10.13 -15.42 -0.26
CA ALA A 237 9.00 -16.13 -0.86
C ALA A 237 8.37 -17.14 0.13
N GLU A 238 7.23 -17.70 -0.27
CA GLU A 238 6.53 -18.76 0.43
C GLU A 238 6.64 -20.12 -0.26
N SER A 239 6.71 -20.17 -1.58
CA SER A 239 6.80 -21.38 -2.39
C SER A 239 8.15 -21.56 -3.06
N HIS A 240 8.69 -20.49 -3.64
CA HIS A 240 9.99 -20.50 -4.32
C HIS A 240 11.13 -20.09 -3.39
N GLN A 241 12.31 -20.69 -3.52
CA GLN A 241 13.44 -20.35 -2.65
C GLN A 241 14.31 -19.25 -3.23
N ASP A 242 14.12 -18.89 -4.50
CA ASP A 242 14.92 -17.88 -5.17
C ASP A 242 14.51 -16.46 -4.78
N THR A 243 15.50 -15.56 -4.75
CA THR A 243 15.34 -14.16 -4.40
C THR A 243 16.06 -13.26 -5.39
N MET A 244 15.73 -11.96 -5.34
CA MET A 244 16.40 -10.92 -6.12
C MET A 244 17.90 -10.76 -5.80
N PHE A 245 18.40 -11.41 -4.74
CA PHE A 245 19.79 -11.33 -4.30
C PHE A 245 20.69 -12.36 -5.00
N ASN A 246 20.37 -12.76 -6.23
CA ASN A 246 21.12 -13.71 -7.06
C ASN A 246 21.36 -15.08 -6.39
N GLY A 247 20.28 -15.77 -6.03
CA GLY A 247 20.37 -17.13 -5.51
C GLY A 247 19.19 -17.48 -4.61
N TYR A 248 19.43 -18.41 -3.68
CA TYR A 248 18.45 -18.79 -2.66
C TYR A 248 18.31 -17.73 -1.56
N THR A 249 17.30 -17.84 -0.70
CA THR A 249 17.03 -16.93 0.44
C THR A 249 18.19 -16.74 1.43
N ASN A 250 19.13 -17.70 1.51
CA ASN A 250 20.36 -17.59 2.32
C ASN A 250 21.56 -17.00 1.56
N SER A 251 21.42 -16.71 0.26
CA SER A 251 22.50 -16.23 -0.58
C SER A 251 22.78 -14.74 -0.33
N ASN A 252 24.05 -14.36 -0.39
CA ASN A 252 24.52 -12.98 -0.34
C ASN A 252 23.95 -12.15 0.84
N PRO A 253 24.10 -12.62 2.11
CA PRO A 253 23.50 -11.95 3.27
C PRO A 253 23.96 -10.50 3.44
N ASP A 254 25.20 -10.18 3.08
CA ASP A 254 25.71 -8.80 3.13
C ASP A 254 24.99 -7.85 2.16
N TRP A 255 24.51 -8.39 1.02
CA TRP A 255 23.75 -7.60 0.03
C TRP A 255 22.34 -7.36 0.56
N GLN A 256 21.71 -8.39 1.13
CA GLN A 256 20.42 -8.27 1.81
C GLN A 256 20.49 -7.23 2.93
N ASN A 257 21.48 -7.34 3.83
CA ASN A 257 21.64 -6.41 4.96
C ASN A 257 21.77 -4.94 4.48
N ARG A 258 22.57 -4.68 3.44
CA ARG A 258 22.71 -3.33 2.87
C ARG A 258 21.41 -2.81 2.24
N PHE A 259 20.70 -3.66 1.51
CA PHE A 259 19.45 -3.30 0.87
C PHE A 259 18.36 -2.96 1.89
N PHE A 260 18.17 -3.84 2.89
CA PHE A 260 17.20 -3.63 3.97
C PHE A 260 17.50 -2.36 4.76
N ALA A 261 18.76 -2.13 5.14
CA ALA A 261 19.18 -0.92 5.82
C ALA A 261 18.91 0.32 4.96
N SER A 262 19.23 0.26 3.66
CA SER A 262 18.96 1.36 2.72
C SER A 262 17.47 1.70 2.62
N MET A 263 16.56 0.73 2.71
CA MET A 263 15.13 0.98 2.73
C MET A 263 14.67 1.55 4.08
N GLN A 264 15.01 0.87 5.18
CA GLN A 264 14.57 1.23 6.53
C GLN A 264 15.06 2.63 6.94
N ASP A 265 16.35 2.92 6.77
CA ASP A 265 16.96 4.18 7.18
C ASP A 265 16.38 5.39 6.42
N ASN A 266 15.88 5.12 5.21
CA ASN A 266 15.25 6.09 4.34
C ASN A 266 13.73 6.08 4.42
N GLY A 267 13.13 5.30 5.32
CA GLY A 267 11.67 5.27 5.50
C GLY A 267 10.90 4.79 4.27
N ALA A 268 11.50 3.95 3.43
CA ALA A 268 10.75 3.16 2.46
C ALA A 268 10.12 1.99 3.20
N LYS A 269 8.79 1.98 3.32
CA LYS A 269 8.06 1.04 4.17
C LYS A 269 7.72 -0.27 3.50
N PHE A 270 7.39 -0.20 2.22
CA PHE A 270 6.94 -1.36 1.45
C PHE A 270 7.96 -1.79 0.41
N PHE A 271 8.23 -3.08 0.42
CA PHE A 271 8.77 -3.83 -0.69
C PHE A 271 7.65 -4.65 -1.33
N ILE A 272 7.42 -4.48 -2.62
CA ILE A 272 6.26 -5.06 -3.32
C ILE A 272 6.76 -5.95 -4.46
N SER A 273 6.26 -7.19 -4.50
CA SER A 273 6.70 -8.23 -5.42
C SER A 273 5.56 -9.11 -5.93
N GLY A 274 5.85 -10.02 -6.85
CA GLY A 274 4.94 -11.06 -7.34
C GLY A 274 5.53 -12.44 -7.08
N HIS A 275 5.69 -13.23 -8.13
CA HIS A 275 6.43 -14.50 -8.21
C HIS A 275 5.74 -15.72 -7.59
N ASP A 276 5.10 -15.54 -6.45
CA ASP A 276 4.55 -16.64 -5.65
C ASP A 276 3.04 -16.81 -5.79
N HIS A 277 2.38 -15.96 -6.58
CA HIS A 277 0.97 -16.09 -6.95
C HIS A 277 0.03 -16.26 -5.75
N ILE A 278 0.35 -15.58 -4.65
CA ILE A 278 -0.43 -15.56 -3.42
C ILE A 278 -0.44 -14.13 -2.91
N HIS A 279 -1.52 -13.72 -2.27
CA HIS A 279 -1.45 -12.55 -1.42
C HIS A 279 -0.73 -12.95 -0.13
N GLN A 280 0.43 -12.37 0.13
CA GLN A 280 1.15 -12.51 1.40
C GLN A 280 1.62 -11.14 1.85
N ARG A 281 1.36 -10.81 3.12
CA ARG A 281 1.98 -9.68 3.81
C ARG A 281 2.77 -10.18 4.98
N SER A 282 4.00 -9.69 5.09
CA SER A 282 4.88 -10.08 6.18
C SER A 282 5.93 -9.03 6.51
N ILE A 283 6.40 -9.03 7.75
CA ILE A 283 7.59 -8.26 8.15
C ILE A 283 8.79 -9.19 8.06
N ILE A 284 9.74 -8.87 7.19
CA ILE A 284 10.98 -9.62 7.01
C ILE A 284 12.10 -8.93 7.76
N ALA A 285 12.81 -9.66 8.62
CA ALA A 285 14.05 -9.19 9.21
C ALA A 285 15.25 -9.47 8.28
N SER A 286 16.21 -8.54 8.21
CA SER A 286 17.49 -8.76 7.53
C SER A 286 18.23 -9.97 8.13
N PRO A 287 19.15 -10.63 7.39
CA PRO A 287 19.95 -11.73 7.92
C PRO A 287 20.65 -11.44 9.25
N ASP A 288 21.08 -10.20 9.49
CA ASP A 288 21.70 -9.79 10.77
C ASP A 288 20.71 -9.30 11.84
N GLY A 289 19.41 -9.27 11.54
CA GLY A 289 18.33 -8.86 12.43
C GLY A 289 18.26 -7.37 12.76
N LYS A 290 19.06 -6.52 12.10
CA LYS A 290 19.12 -5.07 12.43
C LYS A 290 18.12 -4.22 11.67
N SER A 291 17.64 -4.71 10.53
CA SER A 291 16.66 -4.01 9.70
C SER A 291 15.46 -4.90 9.45
N HIS A 292 14.30 -4.30 9.25
CA HIS A 292 13.08 -4.99 8.87
C HIS A 292 12.30 -4.18 7.85
N ILE A 293 11.59 -4.88 6.96
CA ILE A 293 10.79 -4.30 5.89
C ILE A 293 9.46 -5.06 5.81
N GLU A 294 8.37 -4.35 5.59
CA GLU A 294 7.11 -4.98 5.21
C GLU A 294 7.17 -5.36 3.72
N GLU A 295 7.04 -6.65 3.48
CA GLU A 295 6.92 -7.25 2.16
C GLU A 295 5.45 -7.50 1.83
N ILE A 296 5.09 -7.19 0.59
CA ILE A 296 3.83 -7.59 -0.02
C ILE A 296 4.14 -8.43 -1.26
N ILE A 297 3.82 -9.71 -1.18
CA ILE A 297 3.70 -10.57 -2.35
C ILE A 297 2.27 -10.38 -2.88
N CYS A 298 2.16 -9.90 -4.11
CA CYS A 298 0.89 -9.62 -4.74
C CYS A 298 0.18 -10.90 -5.18
N ALA A 299 -1.15 -10.90 -5.01
CA ALA A 299 -2.03 -11.89 -5.62
C ALA A 299 -1.85 -11.94 -7.14
N SER A 300 -2.09 -13.12 -7.70
CA SER A 300 -1.87 -13.37 -9.12
C SER A 300 -3.04 -12.92 -9.98
N ASN A 301 -2.74 -12.60 -11.24
CA ASN A 301 -3.72 -12.49 -12.31
C ASN A 301 -3.50 -13.58 -13.38
N SER A 302 -3.23 -14.80 -12.93
CA SER A 302 -2.96 -15.98 -13.76
C SER A 302 -3.98 -17.12 -13.56
N SER A 303 -3.81 -18.19 -14.34
CA SER A 303 -4.42 -19.50 -14.10
C SER A 303 -3.61 -20.38 -13.13
N LYS A 304 -2.56 -19.84 -12.50
CA LYS A 304 -1.56 -20.60 -11.75
C LYS A 304 -1.46 -20.08 -10.32
N PHE A 305 -1.42 -20.98 -9.35
CA PHE A 305 -1.38 -20.61 -7.93
C PHE A 305 -0.46 -21.54 -7.15
N TYR A 306 0.31 -20.97 -6.23
CA TYR A 306 1.23 -21.76 -5.42
C TYR A 306 0.69 -22.00 -4.01
N THR A 307 1.29 -23.02 -3.39
CA THR A 307 1.08 -23.36 -1.99
C THR A 307 2.37 -23.07 -1.23
N PRO A 308 2.30 -22.37 -0.08
CA PRO A 308 3.46 -22.18 0.78
C PRO A 308 4.12 -23.51 1.19
N LYS A 309 5.45 -23.54 1.23
CA LYS A 309 6.23 -24.66 1.76
C LYS A 309 6.30 -24.63 3.29
N PRO A 310 6.39 -25.79 3.97
CA PRO A 310 6.53 -25.85 5.42
C PRO A 310 7.72 -25.05 5.97
N LEU A 311 7.64 -24.63 7.23
CA LEU A 311 8.68 -23.79 7.86
C LEU A 311 10.04 -24.47 8.03
N ASP A 312 10.05 -25.78 8.20
CA ASP A 312 11.25 -26.59 8.42
C ASP A 312 11.74 -27.27 7.14
N ASP A 313 11.17 -26.92 5.98
CA ASP A 313 11.63 -27.45 4.70
C ASP A 313 13.14 -27.14 4.58
N PRO A 314 14.00 -28.17 4.50
CA PRO A 314 15.45 -28.01 4.58
C PRO A 314 16.00 -27.15 3.44
N ASN A 315 15.27 -27.05 2.34
CA ASN A 315 15.65 -26.24 1.19
C ASN A 315 15.49 -24.72 1.44
N TRP A 316 14.92 -24.32 2.59
CA TRP A 316 14.85 -22.93 3.02
C TRP A 316 15.97 -22.53 3.96
N PHE A 317 16.89 -23.44 4.31
CA PHE A 317 18.09 -23.14 5.09
C PHE A 317 17.81 -22.37 6.41
N GLY A 318 16.67 -22.65 7.04
CA GLY A 318 16.21 -21.98 8.26
C GLY A 318 15.78 -20.51 8.09
N GLN A 319 15.71 -20.00 6.86
CA GLN A 319 15.52 -18.57 6.58
C GLN A 319 14.09 -18.08 6.87
N LYS A 320 13.07 -18.94 6.74
CA LYS A 320 11.66 -18.59 7.03
C LYS A 320 11.40 -18.11 8.46
N THR A 321 12.34 -18.33 9.38
CA THR A 321 12.25 -17.82 10.77
C THR A 321 12.44 -16.31 10.88
N ARG A 322 12.97 -15.64 9.83
CA ARG A 322 13.11 -14.19 9.77
C ARG A 322 11.81 -13.46 9.42
N GLU A 323 10.74 -14.20 9.12
CA GLU A 323 9.47 -13.67 8.70
C GLU A 323 8.44 -13.66 9.83
N THR A 324 7.80 -12.51 10.02
CA THR A 324 6.57 -12.38 10.82
C THR A 324 5.38 -12.23 9.89
N SER A 325 4.53 -13.26 9.84
CA SER A 325 3.34 -13.31 8.98
C SER A 325 2.24 -12.35 9.45
N ILE A 326 1.69 -11.55 8.55
CA ILE A 326 0.67 -10.52 8.83
C ILE A 326 -0.69 -10.89 8.22
N ALA A 327 -0.73 -11.20 6.93
CA ALA A 327 -1.94 -11.60 6.22
C ALA A 327 -1.62 -12.55 5.06
N GLN A 328 -2.51 -13.50 4.77
CA GLN A 328 -2.37 -14.39 3.61
C GLN A 328 -3.73 -14.73 2.99
N GLU A 329 -3.82 -14.66 1.66
CA GLU A 329 -4.89 -15.28 0.88
C GLU A 329 -4.29 -16.08 -0.27
N ARG A 330 -4.76 -17.31 -0.46
CA ARG A 330 -4.27 -18.22 -1.50
C ARG A 330 -5.34 -18.43 -2.56
N TYR A 331 -4.92 -18.89 -3.74
CA TYR A 331 -5.81 -19.44 -4.76
C TYR A 331 -6.90 -18.46 -5.21
N THR A 332 -6.54 -17.19 -5.37
CA THR A 332 -7.49 -16.15 -5.77
C THR A 332 -6.84 -15.20 -6.75
N VAL A 333 -7.67 -14.64 -7.64
CA VAL A 333 -7.29 -13.52 -8.49
C VAL A 333 -7.56 -12.23 -7.73
N GLY A 334 -6.57 -11.34 -7.65
CA GLY A 334 -6.71 -10.10 -6.89
C GLY A 334 -5.85 -8.95 -7.40
N TYR A 335 -6.10 -7.77 -6.86
CA TYR A 335 -5.40 -6.54 -7.19
C TYR A 335 -5.38 -5.59 -5.99
N TYR A 336 -4.57 -4.54 -6.07
CA TYR A 336 -4.37 -3.59 -4.98
C TYR A 336 -4.62 -2.17 -5.45
N ILE A 337 -5.24 -1.37 -4.59
CA ILE A 337 -5.35 0.08 -4.76
C ILE A 337 -4.63 0.74 -3.59
N TYR A 338 -3.61 1.52 -3.93
CA TYR A 338 -2.88 2.35 -2.99
C TYR A 338 -3.43 3.76 -3.09
N THR A 339 -3.83 4.35 -1.97
CA THR A 339 -4.23 5.76 -1.85
C THR A 339 -3.17 6.51 -1.07
N VAL A 340 -2.57 7.53 -1.68
CA VAL A 340 -1.61 8.43 -1.04
C VAL A 340 -2.33 9.72 -0.67
N ASP A 341 -2.46 9.97 0.63
CA ASP A 341 -3.14 11.13 1.21
C ASP A 341 -2.17 11.85 2.17
N GLY A 342 -1.45 12.84 1.64
CA GLY A 342 -0.42 13.57 2.35
C GLY A 342 0.58 12.61 3.02
N PRO A 343 0.69 12.59 4.36
CA PRO A 343 1.63 11.73 5.07
C PRO A 343 1.17 10.27 5.25
N CYS A 344 -0.07 9.93 4.88
CA CYS A 344 -0.66 8.60 5.06
C CYS A 344 -0.79 7.88 3.73
N VAL A 345 -0.53 6.57 3.74
CA VAL A 345 -0.77 5.68 2.59
C VAL A 345 -1.69 4.56 3.04
N THR A 346 -2.85 4.44 2.39
CA THR A 346 -3.77 3.32 2.57
C THR A 346 -3.59 2.33 1.44
N VAL A 347 -3.61 1.04 1.75
CA VAL A 347 -3.67 -0.02 0.75
C VAL A 347 -4.95 -0.80 0.95
N ASP A 348 -5.72 -0.91 -0.12
CA ASP A 348 -6.89 -1.78 -0.19
C ASP A 348 -6.56 -2.96 -1.10
N TYR A 349 -6.72 -4.18 -0.57
CA TYR A 349 -6.61 -5.41 -1.33
C TYR A 349 -8.00 -5.91 -1.70
N TYR A 350 -8.18 -6.19 -2.99
CA TYR A 350 -9.40 -6.74 -3.56
C TYR A 350 -9.08 -8.09 -4.18
N SER A 351 -9.96 -9.06 -3.98
CA SER A 351 -9.89 -10.32 -4.70
C SER A 351 -11.28 -10.88 -4.91
N ASP A 352 -11.33 -11.85 -5.81
CA ASP A 352 -12.57 -12.55 -6.11
C ASP A 352 -13.18 -13.19 -4.84
N ASP A 353 -14.49 -13.07 -4.69
CA ASP A 353 -15.21 -13.57 -3.52
C ASP A 353 -15.45 -15.09 -3.53
N HIS A 354 -15.37 -15.74 -4.70
CA HIS A 354 -15.41 -17.20 -4.78
C HIS A 354 -14.08 -17.77 -4.28
N GLY A 355 -12.97 -17.26 -4.80
CA GLY A 355 -11.61 -17.69 -4.44
C GLY A 355 -11.42 -19.21 -4.54
N ASN A 356 -10.41 -19.74 -3.85
CA ASN A 356 -10.09 -21.18 -3.83
C ASN A 356 -9.94 -21.83 -5.23
N TRP A 357 -9.55 -21.05 -6.23
CA TRP A 357 -9.32 -21.48 -7.59
C TRP A 357 -8.25 -22.58 -7.65
N LYS A 358 -8.44 -23.56 -8.53
CA LYS A 358 -7.41 -24.57 -8.81
C LYS A 358 -6.34 -23.99 -9.72
N SER A 359 -5.18 -24.65 -9.76
CA SER A 359 -4.03 -24.20 -10.55
C SER A 359 -3.94 -24.98 -11.86
N ASP A 360 -3.40 -24.32 -12.89
CA ASP A 360 -2.98 -24.93 -14.15
C ASP A 360 -4.13 -25.68 -14.86
N ALA A 361 -3.91 -26.96 -15.20
CA ALA A 361 -4.87 -27.80 -15.92
C ALA A 361 -6.23 -27.93 -15.22
N ASP A 362 -6.27 -27.68 -13.91
CA ASP A 362 -7.48 -27.76 -13.10
C ASP A 362 -8.18 -26.40 -12.96
N TYR A 363 -7.57 -25.27 -13.34
CA TYR A 363 -8.19 -23.96 -13.26
C TYR A 363 -9.50 -23.89 -14.09
N PRO A 364 -10.55 -23.17 -13.67
CA PRO A 364 -10.70 -22.47 -12.39
C PRO A 364 -11.15 -23.38 -11.25
N ASP A 365 -11.97 -24.41 -11.50
CA ASP A 365 -12.75 -25.11 -10.47
C ASP A 365 -12.42 -26.62 -10.28
N GLY A 366 -11.43 -27.15 -11.02
CA GLY A 366 -11.01 -28.54 -11.00
C GLY A 366 -11.27 -29.28 -12.32
N ALA A 367 -10.59 -30.41 -12.53
CA ALA A 367 -10.84 -31.31 -13.65
C ALA A 367 -12.29 -31.80 -13.73
N GLY A 368 -12.77 -31.98 -14.97
CA GLY A 368 -14.04 -32.64 -15.27
C GLY A 368 -15.26 -31.72 -15.35
N ARG A 369 -15.09 -30.40 -15.21
CA ARG A 369 -16.16 -29.43 -15.47
C ARG A 369 -16.13 -28.94 -16.92
N ALA A 370 -17.31 -28.58 -17.44
CA ALA A 370 -17.44 -28.10 -18.82
C ALA A 370 -16.78 -26.72 -19.04
N ASP A 371 -16.58 -25.96 -17.97
CA ASP A 371 -15.97 -24.64 -17.90
C ASP A 371 -14.51 -24.66 -17.40
N THR A 372 -13.92 -25.84 -17.20
CA THR A 372 -12.48 -25.95 -16.91
C THR A 372 -11.68 -25.26 -18.03
N ALA A 373 -10.68 -24.48 -17.62
CA ALA A 373 -9.81 -23.68 -18.45
C ALA A 373 -10.51 -22.53 -19.21
N VAL A 374 -11.72 -22.14 -18.79
CA VAL A 374 -12.38 -20.91 -19.23
C VAL A 374 -12.28 -19.89 -18.11
N THR A 375 -11.87 -18.66 -18.41
CA THR A 375 -11.83 -17.58 -17.42
C THR A 375 -13.24 -17.29 -16.90
N PRO A 376 -13.49 -17.40 -15.58
CA PRO A 376 -14.78 -17.06 -15.00
C PRO A 376 -14.98 -15.54 -14.98
N THR A 377 -16.22 -15.11 -14.73
CA THR A 377 -16.50 -13.72 -14.35
C THR A 377 -16.20 -13.57 -12.86
N PHE A 378 -15.30 -12.66 -12.52
CA PHE A 378 -14.93 -12.42 -11.13
C PHE A 378 -15.89 -11.43 -10.47
N HIS A 379 -16.11 -11.61 -9.18
CA HIS A 379 -16.77 -10.64 -8.32
C HIS A 379 -15.78 -10.16 -7.25
N PHE A 380 -15.09 -9.06 -7.57
CA PHE A 380 -14.06 -8.50 -6.69
C PHE A 380 -14.68 -7.81 -5.48
N VAL A 381 -14.30 -8.26 -4.30
CA VAL A 381 -14.67 -7.65 -3.02
C VAL A 381 -13.42 -7.19 -2.29
N LYS A 382 -13.55 -6.12 -1.51
CA LYS A 382 -12.44 -5.67 -0.66
C LYS A 382 -12.21 -6.70 0.44
N LYS A 383 -11.01 -7.25 0.51
CA LYS A 383 -10.62 -8.24 1.53
C LYS A 383 -9.87 -7.61 2.69
N GLU A 384 -9.06 -6.59 2.45
CA GLU A 384 -8.28 -5.96 3.51
C GLU A 384 -8.06 -4.47 3.24
N SER A 385 -7.94 -3.70 4.32
CA SER A 385 -7.40 -2.34 4.30
C SER A 385 -6.30 -2.22 5.37
N TRP A 386 -5.11 -1.79 4.99
CA TRP A 386 -4.02 -1.44 5.92
C TRP A 386 -3.35 -0.12 5.52
N SER A 387 -2.40 0.36 6.33
CA SER A 387 -1.72 1.61 6.03
C SER A 387 -0.32 1.66 6.59
N TYR A 388 0.43 2.66 6.14
CA TYR A 388 1.53 3.24 6.90
C TYR A 388 1.44 4.76 6.86
N SER A 389 2.23 5.43 7.70
CA SER A 389 2.39 6.87 7.61
C SER A 389 3.84 7.31 7.84
N THR A 390 4.15 8.53 7.36
CA THR A 390 5.44 9.19 7.57
C THR A 390 5.48 10.03 8.85
N ASN A 391 4.34 10.24 9.49
CA ASN A 391 4.20 11.09 10.68
C ASN A 391 3.53 10.40 11.88
N GLY A 392 3.30 9.09 11.81
CA GLY A 392 2.85 8.25 12.91
C GLY A 392 3.76 7.06 13.16
N ARG A 393 3.19 5.97 13.66
CA ARG A 393 3.91 4.79 14.19
C ARG A 393 3.21 3.48 13.83
N GLU A 394 4.03 2.46 13.65
CA GLU A 394 3.63 1.07 13.43
C GLU A 394 3.81 0.26 14.72
N PHE A 395 2.87 -0.63 15.02
CA PHE A 395 2.90 -1.51 16.19
C PHE A 395 2.56 -2.95 15.79
N LEU A 396 3.50 -3.88 15.99
CA LEU A 396 3.23 -5.31 15.80
C LEU A 396 2.50 -5.89 17.01
N ILE A 397 1.28 -6.37 16.83
CA ILE A 397 0.44 -6.94 17.89
C ILE A 397 0.22 -8.45 17.63
N PRO A 398 1.00 -9.35 18.24
CA PRO A 398 0.76 -10.79 18.12
C PRO A 398 -0.62 -11.19 18.64
N GLN A 399 -1.12 -12.35 18.23
CA GLN A 399 -2.36 -12.91 18.80
C GLN A 399 -2.31 -12.98 20.32
N ALA A 400 -3.43 -12.70 20.96
CA ALA A 400 -3.62 -12.57 22.40
C ALA A 400 -2.81 -11.44 23.08
N ALA A 401 -2.04 -10.64 22.35
CA ALA A 401 -1.37 -9.47 22.91
C ALA A 401 -2.33 -8.27 23.01
N SER A 402 -2.08 -7.41 24.01
CA SER A 402 -2.89 -6.22 24.23
C SER A 402 -2.57 -5.10 23.24
N TYR A 403 -3.61 -4.39 22.83
CA TYR A 403 -3.50 -3.14 22.06
C TYR A 403 -3.05 -1.94 22.91
N ALA A 404 -3.02 -2.04 24.25
CA ALA A 404 -2.73 -0.91 25.14
C ALA A 404 -1.33 -0.28 24.96
N LYS A 405 -0.43 -0.93 24.21
CA LYS A 405 0.86 -0.36 23.82
C LYS A 405 0.78 0.64 22.65
N VAL A 406 -0.33 0.68 21.92
CA VAL A 406 -0.56 1.60 20.80
C VAL A 406 -0.83 3.00 21.36
N SER A 407 0.11 3.91 21.12
CA SER A 407 0.07 5.28 21.63
C SER A 407 0.94 6.20 20.77
N ASP A 408 0.39 7.35 20.40
CA ASP A 408 1.10 8.32 19.57
C ASP A 408 0.71 9.77 19.88
N ARG A 409 1.50 10.72 19.37
CA ARG A 409 1.32 12.15 19.58
C ARG A 409 1.70 12.95 18.34
N TYR A 410 0.83 13.88 17.96
CA TYR A 410 1.09 14.82 16.88
C TYR A 410 0.59 16.22 17.20
N LYS A 411 1.49 17.22 17.10
CA LYS A 411 1.21 18.66 17.28
C LYS A 411 0.27 18.96 18.46
N GLY A 412 0.60 18.43 19.63
CA GLY A 412 -0.15 18.66 20.87
C GLY A 412 -1.40 17.78 21.09
N THR A 413 -1.78 16.95 20.11
CA THR A 413 -2.81 15.91 20.27
C THR A 413 -2.14 14.59 20.64
N THR A 414 -2.65 13.89 21.64
CA THR A 414 -2.23 12.53 22.00
C THR A 414 -3.37 11.55 21.78
N ALA A 415 -3.06 10.38 21.24
CA ALA A 415 -3.98 9.24 21.15
C ALA A 415 -3.38 8.00 21.81
N ARG A 416 -4.23 7.16 22.40
CA ARG A 416 -3.82 5.85 22.92
C ARG A 416 -4.98 4.88 22.93
N ILE A 417 -4.69 3.60 22.74
CA ILE A 417 -5.63 2.53 23.07
C ILE A 417 -5.49 2.25 24.58
N LEU A 418 -6.61 2.31 25.31
CA LEU A 418 -6.66 2.08 26.75
C LEU A 418 -6.83 0.60 27.11
N ASP A 419 -7.56 -0.14 26.28
CA ASP A 419 -7.87 -1.56 26.47
C ASP A 419 -8.22 -2.22 25.14
N GLY A 420 -8.14 -3.55 25.11
CA GLY A 420 -8.35 -4.37 23.91
C GLY A 420 -7.21 -5.36 23.71
N THR A 421 -7.53 -6.43 23.00
CA THR A 421 -6.62 -7.55 22.73
C THR A 421 -6.81 -7.98 21.28
N ASN A 422 -5.73 -8.35 20.61
CA ASN A 422 -5.82 -9.04 19.32
C ASN A 422 -6.39 -10.44 19.54
N ASN A 423 -7.69 -10.64 19.31
CA ASN A 423 -8.35 -11.94 19.46
C ASN A 423 -8.40 -12.73 18.15
N SER A 424 -7.68 -12.27 17.13
CA SER A 424 -7.54 -13.02 15.89
C SER A 424 -7.03 -14.42 16.16
N THR A 425 -7.65 -15.39 15.50
CA THR A 425 -7.23 -16.79 15.48
C THR A 425 -6.66 -17.19 14.13
N GLU A 426 -6.57 -16.23 13.19
CA GLU A 426 -6.20 -16.48 11.80
C GLU A 426 -4.76 -16.97 11.67
N ARG A 427 -4.51 -17.80 10.64
CA ARG A 427 -3.20 -18.39 10.39
C ARG A 427 -2.93 -18.42 8.90
N ASP A 428 -1.66 -18.31 8.53
CA ASP A 428 -1.27 -18.52 7.14
C ASP A 428 -1.28 -20.01 6.75
N GLY A 429 -1.04 -20.29 5.47
CA GLY A 429 -0.95 -21.65 4.92
C GLY A 429 0.42 -22.30 5.11
N THR A 430 1.37 -21.65 5.77
CA THR A 430 2.75 -22.12 5.94
C THR A 430 2.81 -23.06 7.15
N LEU A 431 2.70 -24.37 6.89
CA LEU A 431 2.56 -25.37 7.94
C LEU A 431 3.80 -25.44 8.86
N ASP A 432 3.55 -25.43 10.17
CA ASP A 432 4.50 -25.94 11.17
C ASP A 432 4.46 -27.49 11.15
N THR A 433 5.60 -28.15 11.27
CA THR A 433 5.70 -29.61 11.21
C THR A 433 5.49 -30.36 12.51
N LYS A 434 5.45 -29.66 13.64
CA LYS A 434 5.13 -30.24 14.95
C LYS A 434 3.61 -30.36 15.17
N GLY A 435 2.80 -29.60 14.44
CA GLY A 435 1.34 -29.57 14.58
C GLY A 435 0.56 -29.63 13.28
N GLY A 436 1.18 -29.42 12.11
CA GLY A 436 0.46 -29.29 10.84
C GLY A 436 -0.42 -28.04 10.79
N VAL A 437 -0.09 -27.02 11.58
CA VAL A 437 -0.88 -25.79 11.71
C VAL A 437 -0.06 -24.61 11.19
N GLY A 438 -0.70 -23.66 10.51
CA GLY A 438 -0.05 -22.45 9.99
C GLY A 438 0.51 -21.51 11.06
N ARG A 439 1.35 -20.54 10.67
CA ARG A 439 1.84 -19.50 11.59
C ARG A 439 0.69 -18.61 12.05
N LYS A 440 0.73 -18.19 13.31
CA LYS A 440 -0.20 -17.18 13.83
C LYS A 440 0.05 -15.84 13.15
N LEU A 441 -1.01 -15.22 12.67
CA LEU A 441 -0.92 -13.89 12.08
C LEU A 441 -0.75 -12.81 13.16
N THR A 442 0.17 -11.89 12.93
CA THR A 442 0.38 -10.69 13.75
C THR A 442 -0.31 -9.50 13.09
N LYS A 443 -0.89 -8.60 13.87
CA LYS A 443 -1.50 -7.37 13.33
C LYS A 443 -0.45 -6.24 13.27
N THR A 444 -0.36 -5.55 12.14
CA THR A 444 0.34 -4.26 12.00
C THR A 444 -0.65 -3.14 12.32
N VAL A 445 -0.67 -2.66 13.56
CA VAL A 445 -1.54 -1.54 13.93
C VAL A 445 -0.81 -0.24 13.65
N ASP A 446 -1.36 0.56 12.75
CA ASP A 446 -0.70 1.75 12.23
C ASP A 446 -1.44 3.01 12.62
N THR A 447 -0.66 4.01 12.99
CA THR A 447 -1.12 5.36 13.28
C THR A 447 -0.59 6.31 12.22
N GLY A 448 -1.39 7.30 11.86
CA GLY A 448 -1.02 8.44 11.02
C GLY A 448 -1.80 9.67 11.46
N TRP A 449 -1.39 10.85 10.99
CA TRP A 449 -2.03 12.09 11.42
C TRP A 449 -2.34 13.02 10.27
N HIS A 450 -3.56 13.55 10.27
CA HIS A 450 -3.94 14.70 9.46
C HIS A 450 -4.15 15.91 10.36
N GLU A 451 -3.71 17.07 9.88
CA GLU A 451 -4.04 18.31 10.55
C GLU A 451 -5.53 18.55 10.47
N LYS A 452 -6.10 19.00 11.59
CA LYS A 452 -7.48 19.48 11.54
C LYS A 452 -7.54 20.69 10.60
N PRO A 453 -8.55 20.80 9.75
CA PRO A 453 -8.71 21.98 8.90
C PRO A 453 -8.77 23.25 9.76
N ALA A 454 -8.29 24.37 9.21
CA ALA A 454 -8.49 25.71 9.75
C ALA A 454 -10.00 25.93 10.02
N PRO A 455 -10.42 26.80 10.97
CA PRO A 455 -11.76 26.79 11.54
C PRO A 455 -12.86 26.89 10.48
N VAL A 456 -13.37 25.73 10.12
CA VAL A 456 -14.53 25.53 9.27
C VAL A 456 -15.46 24.67 10.13
N GLN A 457 -16.60 25.25 10.47
CA GLN A 457 -17.75 24.48 10.91
C GLN A 457 -17.94 23.37 9.89
N LEU A 458 -17.69 22.12 10.31
CA LEU A 458 -17.93 20.99 9.44
C LEU A 458 -19.44 20.86 9.22
N LYS A 459 -19.85 20.06 8.23
CA LYS A 459 -21.27 19.73 8.04
C LYS A 459 -21.90 19.32 9.38
N ASN A 460 -23.15 19.71 9.59
CA ASN A 460 -23.92 19.46 10.81
C ASN A 460 -23.33 20.10 12.08
N ASP A 461 -22.77 21.31 11.95
CA ASP A 461 -22.33 22.13 13.08
C ASP A 461 -21.32 21.44 14.02
N THR A 462 -20.46 20.59 13.43
CA THR A 462 -19.44 19.82 14.16
C THR A 462 -18.11 20.58 14.19
N TYR A 463 -17.49 20.64 15.36
CA TYR A 463 -16.20 21.31 15.59
C TYR A 463 -15.15 20.32 16.08
N LEU A 464 -14.05 20.19 15.33
CA LEU A 464 -12.91 19.36 15.75
C LEU A 464 -12.07 20.10 16.81
N ALA A 465 -11.89 19.45 17.95
CA ALA A 465 -11.11 19.92 19.09
C ALA A 465 -9.72 19.25 19.18
N SER A 466 -9.34 18.43 18.21
CA SER A 466 -8.01 17.81 18.09
C SER A 466 -7.59 17.68 16.63
N ASN A 467 -6.32 17.33 16.40
CA ASN A 467 -5.91 16.79 15.09
C ASN A 467 -6.57 15.42 14.86
N ILE A 468 -6.54 14.96 13.61
CA ILE A 468 -7.18 13.72 13.19
C ILE A 468 -6.14 12.60 13.25
N LEU A 469 -6.41 11.58 14.06
CA LEU A 469 -5.69 10.31 14.07
C LEU A 469 -6.26 9.41 12.98
N TYR A 470 -5.43 8.97 12.05
CA TYR A 470 -5.74 7.82 11.21
C TYR A 470 -5.24 6.55 11.92
N LEU A 471 -6.10 5.56 12.11
CA LEU A 471 -5.79 4.32 12.83
C LEU A 471 -6.33 3.11 12.07
N THR A 472 -5.45 2.16 11.74
CA THR A 472 -5.78 0.97 10.93
C THR A 472 -5.11 -0.31 11.42
N GLY A 473 -5.43 -1.43 10.76
CA GLY A 473 -4.69 -2.69 10.90
C GLY A 473 -5.18 -3.61 12.02
N MET A 474 -6.35 -3.32 12.60
CA MET A 474 -6.98 -4.17 13.61
C MET A 474 -8.01 -5.16 13.05
N GLY A 475 -8.29 -5.13 11.75
CA GLY A 475 -9.21 -6.08 11.10
C GLY A 475 -8.50 -7.39 10.75
N ASP A 476 -9.26 -8.47 10.58
CA ASP A 476 -8.75 -9.68 9.91
C ASP A 476 -9.14 -9.62 8.43
N LEU A 477 -8.44 -10.38 7.60
CA LEU A 477 -8.76 -10.57 6.18
C LEU A 477 -10.24 -10.97 6.00
N GLY A 478 -10.93 -10.30 5.09
CA GLY A 478 -12.34 -10.50 4.74
C GLY A 478 -13.33 -9.96 5.78
N LYS A 479 -12.87 -9.31 6.86
CA LYS A 479 -13.74 -8.78 7.93
C LYS A 479 -13.70 -7.25 7.95
N GLU A 480 -14.88 -6.63 7.91
CA GLU A 480 -15.00 -5.18 8.09
C GLU A 480 -14.80 -4.75 9.55
N GLN A 481 -15.11 -5.63 10.49
CA GLN A 481 -15.05 -5.37 11.93
C GLN A 481 -13.66 -5.67 12.49
N THR A 482 -13.24 -4.86 13.47
CA THR A 482 -12.04 -5.13 14.26
C THR A 482 -12.40 -5.85 15.56
N ASP A 483 -11.37 -6.24 16.30
CA ASP A 483 -11.51 -6.52 17.74
C ASP A 483 -12.13 -5.32 18.47
N VAL A 484 -12.79 -5.56 19.61
CA VAL A 484 -13.25 -4.48 20.49
C VAL A 484 -12.06 -3.86 21.22
N TYR A 485 -11.95 -2.54 21.16
CA TYR A 485 -10.91 -1.78 21.86
C TYR A 485 -11.46 -0.45 22.38
N THR A 486 -10.73 0.15 23.32
CA THR A 486 -11.06 1.49 23.82
C THR A 486 -10.03 2.50 23.31
N LEU A 487 -10.45 3.45 22.49
CA LEU A 487 -9.60 4.54 22.02
C LEU A 487 -9.80 5.79 22.88
N SER A 488 -8.71 6.50 23.17
CA SER A 488 -8.75 7.80 23.83
C SER A 488 -7.92 8.84 23.07
N ILE A 489 -8.47 10.04 22.91
CA ILE A 489 -7.82 11.19 22.25
C ILE A 489 -7.94 12.42 23.14
N SER A 490 -6.85 13.19 23.26
CA SER A 490 -6.85 14.47 23.96
C SER A 490 -7.52 15.58 23.14
N TYR A 491 -8.17 16.53 23.80
CA TYR A 491 -8.77 17.70 23.14
C TYR A 491 -8.21 19.04 23.64
N GLN A 492 -8.33 20.07 22.81
CA GLN A 492 -8.02 21.46 23.14
C GLN A 492 -9.22 22.08 23.87
N ALA A 493 -9.05 22.41 25.15
CA ALA A 493 -10.15 22.82 26.03
C ALA A 493 -10.83 24.13 25.61
N ASP A 494 -10.09 25.06 24.99
CA ASP A 494 -10.60 26.32 24.45
C ASP A 494 -11.48 26.13 23.21
N LYS A 495 -11.53 24.92 22.64
CA LYS A 495 -12.34 24.57 21.46
C LYS A 495 -13.62 23.83 21.81
N VAL A 496 -13.93 23.69 23.09
CA VAL A 496 -15.09 22.93 23.57
C VAL A 496 -15.93 23.78 24.51
N HIS A 497 -17.22 23.91 24.21
CA HIS A 497 -18.13 24.70 25.03
C HIS A 497 -18.48 23.96 26.35
N PRO A 498 -18.38 24.59 27.53
CA PRO A 498 -18.61 23.92 28.82
C PRO A 498 -19.97 23.22 28.96
N GLN A 499 -21.02 23.73 28.30
CA GLN A 499 -22.36 23.14 28.36
C GLN A 499 -22.46 21.80 27.61
N HIS A 500 -21.53 21.50 26.70
CA HIS A 500 -21.56 20.29 25.87
C HIS A 500 -21.06 19.05 26.63
N PHE A 501 -20.28 19.22 27.71
CA PHE A 501 -19.75 18.11 28.48
C PHE A 501 -20.82 17.26 29.17
N LYS A 502 -21.91 17.86 29.65
CA LYS A 502 -22.95 17.13 30.41
C LYS A 502 -23.97 16.41 29.53
N LYS A 503 -24.01 16.73 28.24
CA LYS A 503 -24.98 16.17 27.27
C LYS A 503 -24.40 15.09 26.36
N GLY A 504 -23.13 14.72 26.53
CA GLY A 504 -22.44 13.80 25.62
C GLY A 504 -22.16 14.38 24.23
N HIS A 505 -22.19 15.70 24.11
CA HIS A 505 -21.95 16.42 22.85
C HIS A 505 -20.45 16.60 22.58
N VAL A 506 -19.59 16.28 23.54
CA VAL A 506 -18.13 16.20 23.38
C VAL A 506 -17.75 14.73 23.43
N ALA A 507 -17.25 14.19 22.32
CA ALA A 507 -16.97 12.78 22.23
C ALA A 507 -15.82 12.50 21.25
N LEU A 508 -15.38 11.24 21.25
CA LEU A 508 -14.58 10.71 20.16
C LEU A 508 -15.48 10.65 18.92
N ALA A 509 -15.02 11.27 17.85
CA ALA A 509 -15.70 11.31 16.57
C ALA A 509 -14.93 10.48 15.54
N THR A 510 -15.65 9.96 14.56
CA THR A 510 -15.09 9.27 13.39
C THR A 510 -15.72 9.79 12.11
N LYS A 511 -15.02 9.62 10.99
CA LYS A 511 -15.51 9.99 9.66
C LYS A 511 -16.23 8.81 8.99
N GLU A 512 -17.46 9.01 8.53
CA GLU A 512 -18.26 8.05 7.76
C GLU A 512 -17.89 8.04 6.27
N ALA A 513 -18.44 7.08 5.53
CA ALA A 513 -18.18 6.90 4.10
C ALA A 513 -18.56 8.12 3.22
N ASP A 514 -19.58 8.88 3.63
CA ASP A 514 -20.01 10.13 2.97
C ASP A 514 -19.17 11.36 3.38
N GLY A 515 -18.20 11.14 4.28
CA GLY A 515 -17.29 12.14 4.80
C GLY A 515 -17.82 12.92 6.02
N ASN A 516 -19.00 12.60 6.54
CA ASN A 516 -19.55 13.23 7.73
C ASN A 516 -18.85 12.75 9.00
N TRP A 517 -18.77 13.63 10.00
CA TRP A 517 -18.25 13.28 11.32
C TRP A 517 -19.40 12.93 12.25
N VAL A 518 -19.32 11.75 12.86
CA VAL A 518 -20.31 11.23 13.82
C VAL A 518 -19.61 10.80 15.09
N ASN A 519 -20.38 10.52 16.15
CA ASN A 519 -19.79 9.91 17.34
C ASN A 519 -19.27 8.52 16.96
N ALA A 520 -18.04 8.19 17.36
CA ALA A 520 -17.39 6.95 16.95
C ALA A 520 -18.22 5.70 17.28
N VAL A 521 -19.01 5.73 18.36
CA VAL A 521 -19.86 4.58 18.71
C VAL A 521 -21.07 4.39 17.80
N ASP A 522 -21.43 5.38 16.98
CA ASP A 522 -22.61 5.32 16.10
C ASP A 522 -22.40 4.38 14.91
N ILE A 523 -21.14 4.08 14.55
CA ILE A 523 -20.80 3.15 13.46
C ILE A 523 -20.24 1.82 13.97
N ASN A 524 -20.31 1.58 15.27
CA ASN A 524 -20.00 0.26 15.80
C ASN A 524 -20.93 -0.79 15.20
N SER A 525 -20.40 -1.98 14.95
CA SER A 525 -21.28 -3.12 14.73
C SER A 525 -21.71 -3.69 16.08
N GLY A 526 -22.96 -3.42 16.46
CA GLY A 526 -23.53 -3.81 17.75
C GLY A 526 -23.13 -2.90 18.92
N GLY A 527 -23.49 -3.33 20.13
CA GLY A 527 -23.33 -2.53 21.36
C GLY A 527 -24.46 -1.54 21.62
N THR A 528 -24.41 -0.87 22.77
CA THR A 528 -25.44 0.11 23.20
C THR A 528 -24.80 1.45 23.50
N LYS A 529 -25.23 2.50 22.80
CA LYS A 529 -24.73 3.86 22.98
C LYS A 529 -24.99 4.34 24.41
N THR A 530 -23.91 4.49 25.18
CA THR A 530 -23.98 4.87 26.60
C THR A 530 -22.98 5.97 26.90
N PHE A 531 -23.45 7.12 27.36
CA PHE A 531 -22.59 8.25 27.71
C PHE A 531 -22.15 8.20 29.18
N VAL A 532 -20.86 8.48 29.41
CA VAL A 532 -20.26 8.63 30.74
C VAL A 532 -19.53 9.97 30.85
N ALA A 533 -19.99 10.83 31.77
CA ALA A 533 -19.29 12.05 32.13
C ALA A 533 -18.16 11.76 33.14
N GLY A 534 -17.02 11.26 32.66
CA GLY A 534 -15.89 10.94 33.52
C GLY A 534 -14.80 10.11 32.84
N PRO A 535 -13.81 9.65 33.63
CA PRO A 535 -12.74 8.79 33.12
C PRO A 535 -13.29 7.44 32.68
N TRP A 536 -12.62 6.84 31.69
CA TRP A 536 -12.84 5.45 31.33
C TRP A 536 -12.54 4.52 32.51
N LYS A 537 -13.29 3.42 32.61
CA LYS A 537 -13.02 2.32 33.53
C LYS A 537 -13.02 1.01 32.75
N LYS A 538 -12.11 0.11 33.12
CA LYS A 538 -12.04 -1.24 32.56
C LYS A 538 -13.38 -1.96 32.71
N GLY A 539 -13.82 -2.64 31.67
CA GLY A 539 -15.08 -3.39 31.64
C GLY A 539 -16.28 -2.62 31.08
N TYR A 540 -16.13 -1.36 30.66
CA TYR A 540 -17.16 -0.69 29.89
C TYR A 540 -17.44 -1.41 28.57
N ALA A 541 -18.73 -1.61 28.27
CA ALA A 541 -19.19 -2.40 27.13
C ALA A 541 -19.05 -1.62 25.81
N LEU A 542 -19.05 -2.35 24.68
CA LEU A 542 -19.09 -1.78 23.33
C LEU A 542 -20.24 -0.76 23.21
N GLY A 543 -19.94 0.43 22.66
CA GLY A 543 -20.88 1.55 22.57
C GLY A 543 -20.83 2.53 23.74
N THR A 544 -20.07 2.23 24.80
CA THR A 544 -19.82 3.19 25.88
C THR A 544 -18.81 4.23 25.44
N TYR A 545 -19.08 5.51 25.68
CA TYR A 545 -18.19 6.63 25.38
C TYR A 545 -18.25 7.68 26.48
N GLY A 546 -17.22 8.51 26.56
CA GLY A 546 -17.16 9.54 27.59
C GLY A 546 -16.14 10.63 27.36
N VAL A 547 -16.16 11.57 28.29
CA VAL A 547 -15.24 12.72 28.33
C VAL A 547 -14.72 12.91 29.75
N ASP A 548 -13.41 12.90 29.89
CA ASP A 548 -12.71 13.18 31.14
C ASP A 548 -12.14 14.61 31.12
N GLN A 549 -12.85 15.51 31.78
CA GLN A 549 -12.46 16.92 31.88
C GLN A 549 -11.17 17.14 32.66
N ARG A 550 -10.79 16.22 33.56
CA ARG A 550 -9.58 16.34 34.36
C ARG A 550 -8.34 16.08 33.51
N THR A 551 -8.39 15.06 32.66
CA THR A 551 -7.28 14.70 31.76
C THR A 551 -7.40 15.34 30.38
N LYS A 552 -8.51 16.03 30.10
CA LYS A 552 -8.85 16.64 28.80
C LYS A 552 -8.82 15.61 27.67
N THR A 553 -9.48 14.47 27.90
CA THR A 553 -9.60 13.39 26.92
C THR A 553 -11.04 13.04 26.64
N VAL A 554 -11.31 12.60 25.41
CA VAL A 554 -12.50 11.82 25.06
C VAL A 554 -12.08 10.37 24.88
N TRP A 555 -13.01 9.45 25.07
CA TRP A 555 -12.78 8.02 24.87
C TRP A 555 -14.05 7.31 24.40
N ALA A 556 -13.88 6.20 23.70
CA ALA A 556 -14.99 5.33 23.29
C ALA A 556 -14.54 3.87 23.18
N VAL A 557 -15.46 2.95 23.49
CA VAL A 557 -15.31 1.50 23.24
C VAL A 557 -15.91 1.20 21.87
N ILE A 558 -15.05 0.79 20.92
CA ILE A 558 -15.35 0.69 19.49
C ILE A 558 -14.80 -0.60 18.86
N ASN A 559 -15.25 -0.94 17.66
CA ASN A 559 -14.84 -2.14 16.90
C ASN A 559 -14.63 -1.88 15.39
N HIS A 560 -14.07 -0.73 15.05
CA HIS A 560 -13.74 -0.36 13.68
C HIS A 560 -12.43 0.44 13.60
N ASN A 561 -11.78 0.41 12.43
CA ASN A 561 -10.69 1.31 12.08
C ASN A 561 -11.24 2.67 11.60
N GLY A 562 -10.38 3.67 11.40
CA GLY A 562 -10.82 4.92 10.76
C GLY A 562 -10.01 6.17 11.09
N ASN A 563 -10.62 7.30 10.76
CA ASN A 563 -10.14 8.63 11.11
C ASN A 563 -10.85 9.12 12.36
N PHE A 564 -10.11 9.40 13.42
CA PHE A 564 -10.63 9.74 14.74
C PHE A 564 -10.17 11.13 15.19
N ALA A 565 -11.07 11.87 15.82
CA ALA A 565 -10.75 13.15 16.45
C ALA A 565 -11.63 13.36 17.68
N ALA A 566 -11.20 14.21 18.60
CA ALA A 566 -12.12 14.77 19.58
C ALA A 566 -12.99 15.83 18.89
N ALA A 567 -14.31 15.76 19.05
CA ALA A 567 -15.22 16.72 18.45
C ALA A 567 -16.29 17.20 19.43
N SER A 568 -16.82 18.38 19.15
CA SER A 568 -18.02 18.94 19.75
C SER A 568 -19.12 18.97 18.71
N PHE A 569 -20.23 18.29 18.98
CA PHE A 569 -21.43 18.25 18.16
C PHE A 569 -22.44 19.28 18.66
N ASN A 570 -22.96 20.14 17.79
CA ASN A 570 -24.14 20.95 18.14
C ASN A 570 -25.40 20.11 17.93
N LYS A 571 -26.17 19.91 19.00
CA LYS A 571 -27.57 19.50 18.94
C LYS A 571 -28.40 20.42 19.81
#